data_AF-A0A8J7YK02-F1
#
_entry.id   AF-A0A8J7YK02-F1
#
_cell.length_a   1.000
_cell.length_b   1.000
_cell.length_c   1.000
_cell.angle_alpha   90.00
_cell.angle_beta   90.00
_cell.angle_gamma   90.00
#
_symmetry.space_group_name_H-M   'P 1'
#
loop_
_entity.id
_entity.type
_entity.pdbx_description
1 polymer ?
#
loop_
_entity_poly.entity_id
_entity_poly.type
_entity_poly.pdbx_seq_one_letter_code
_entity_poly.pdbx_strand_id
1 'polypeptide(L)'
;MALHTPSMRLVTVLCCLVAVSMVAGVGSAASQVAIADGPSNETLGDVVEMTVSMPENGTATVVVEGSNVDYYRQLEITDTSGDSQVALAVNTFTSSRGNWSGPVYTVDANDSVTVAGTTGEQWRAGEYDISVYTGPTTEGEPVETTAVTVTEPSYGDVSYSVGPANASSELRTHEDLRQARARGVLGDGPTFVPGDTVVMALRVEGIEGALAAQPGANDTERFTTMLERSDTSLFLEWRYTPMADEPQRSLDRTNIAAVVTDSRNDTYHVVLDSAEAGLVPTADENAEEGSEFRPHFRVAGAYQLSEDPDDNPGFELEEAEAELLTTAEPVADGEAVTISGETTLAPTSKVTVRLVANDTLSSMAGRVGPDGGFNVTLPADAERRADSATLTVLYDGGVIETISDRTALSVPSNQSIADGTLQVPLFWVAEAGYSDTAYVHVVGPDGSVVGRSPELREGKSYNVTISLSISELGPSESLVVVPAEDDTIDPDRVSYDNAFLVDGPPAGVAVDLTTEDVTEASTPNETATKPSDTPSDGETAAGLPGTDTRTGTAAGTATTAADGAGFGVPAALVAGLLALVVGTRRRR
;
A
#
# COMPACT_ATOMS: atom_id res chain seq x y z
N MET A 1 -59.70 11.91 -43.86
CA MET A 1 -61.08 11.76 -43.37
C MET A 1 -60.99 11.31 -41.92
N ALA A 2 -61.85 11.83 -41.03
CA ALA A 2 -61.81 11.67 -39.57
C ALA A 2 -60.55 12.25 -38.87
N LEU A 3 -60.76 12.88 -37.71
CA LEU A 3 -59.70 13.31 -36.79
C LEU A 3 -59.62 12.30 -35.64
N HIS A 4 -58.44 12.16 -35.02
CA HIS A 4 -58.34 12.09 -33.55
C HIS A 4 -56.90 12.32 -33.07
N THR A 5 -56.71 13.32 -32.21
CA THR A 5 -55.51 13.50 -31.38
C THR A 5 -55.70 12.86 -30.00
N PRO A 6 -54.65 12.25 -29.42
CA PRO A 6 -54.59 12.06 -27.98
C PRO A 6 -53.24 12.52 -27.35
N SER A 7 -53.37 13.39 -26.34
CA SER A 7 -52.59 13.42 -25.09
C SER A 7 -51.11 12.97 -25.13
N MET A 8 -50.21 13.94 -25.33
CA MET A 8 -48.81 13.80 -24.90
C MET A 8 -48.76 13.80 -23.36
N ARG A 9 -48.25 12.73 -22.74
CA ARG A 9 -47.98 12.67 -21.28
C ARG A 9 -46.49 12.63 -21.02
N LEU A 10 -45.93 13.80 -20.72
CA LEU A 10 -44.59 13.92 -20.15
C LEU A 10 -44.64 13.44 -18.68
N VAL A 11 -43.81 12.46 -18.32
CA VAL A 11 -43.64 12.05 -16.91
C VAL A 11 -42.41 12.76 -16.36
N THR A 12 -42.64 13.89 -15.70
CA THR A 12 -41.59 14.61 -14.95
C THR A 12 -41.34 13.88 -13.64
N VAL A 13 -40.14 13.34 -13.45
CA VAL A 13 -39.65 12.93 -12.12
C VAL A 13 -39.21 14.19 -11.38
N LEU A 14 -39.67 14.37 -10.14
CA LEU A 14 -39.58 15.62 -9.39
C LEU A 14 -39.31 15.32 -7.91
N CYS A 15 -38.31 16.00 -7.35
CA CYS A 15 -37.89 15.96 -5.94
C CYS A 15 -37.35 14.58 -5.45
N CYS A 16 -36.52 14.52 -4.40
CA CYS A 16 -36.12 15.59 -3.47
C CYS A 16 -34.63 15.95 -3.57
N LEU A 17 -34.34 17.19 -3.99
CA LEU A 17 -33.15 17.91 -3.53
C LEU A 17 -33.65 18.89 -2.46
N VAL A 18 -33.06 18.90 -1.26
CA VAL A 18 -33.43 19.86 -0.22
C VAL A 18 -32.75 21.20 -0.50
N ALA A 19 -33.27 21.92 -1.48
CA ALA A 19 -32.91 23.31 -1.72
C ALA A 19 -33.48 24.18 -0.59
N VAL A 20 -32.67 24.44 0.44
CA VAL A 20 -32.94 25.49 1.43
C VAL A 20 -33.05 26.81 0.67
N SER A 21 -34.30 27.21 0.40
CA SER A 21 -34.61 28.40 -0.36
C SER A 21 -34.44 29.61 0.54
N MET A 22 -33.19 30.01 0.77
CA MET A 22 -32.89 31.31 1.38
C MET A 22 -33.58 32.38 0.55
N VAL A 23 -34.60 33.00 1.14
CA VAL A 23 -35.23 34.18 0.56
C VAL A 23 -34.21 35.30 0.67
N ALA A 24 -33.55 35.60 -0.45
CA ALA A 24 -32.64 36.73 -0.59
C ALA A 24 -33.42 38.05 -0.49
N GLY A 25 -33.85 38.39 0.72
CA GLY A 25 -34.32 39.71 1.07
C GLY A 25 -33.12 40.65 0.98
N VAL A 26 -33.04 41.41 -0.11
CA VAL A 26 -31.99 42.42 -0.34
C VAL A 26 -32.25 43.64 0.56
N GLY A 27 -32.12 43.42 1.87
CA GLY A 27 -31.89 44.47 2.85
C GLY A 27 -30.43 44.94 2.76
N SER A 28 -30.18 46.17 3.17
CA SER A 28 -28.84 46.78 3.14
C SER A 28 -27.96 46.22 4.26
N ALA A 29 -27.36 45.04 4.05
CA ALA A 29 -26.63 44.30 5.07
C ALA A 29 -25.22 44.84 5.41
N ALA A 30 -24.61 45.65 4.55
CA ALA A 30 -23.24 46.15 4.71
C ALA A 30 -23.16 47.41 5.61
N SER A 31 -23.48 47.29 6.90
CA SER A 31 -23.45 48.43 7.84
C SER A 31 -23.28 48.09 9.33
N GLN A 32 -23.23 46.81 9.71
CA GLN A 32 -23.15 46.39 11.12
C GLN A 32 -21.96 45.44 11.31
N VAL A 33 -21.27 45.58 12.44
CA VAL A 33 -20.20 44.67 12.86
C VAL A 33 -20.82 43.40 13.44
N ALA A 34 -20.34 42.22 13.05
CA ALA A 34 -20.84 40.92 13.51
C ALA A 34 -19.76 39.83 13.43
N ILE A 35 -19.93 38.76 14.20
CA ILE A 35 -19.13 37.52 14.08
C ILE A 35 -19.76 36.71 12.94
N ALA A 36 -19.07 36.62 11.80
CA ALA A 36 -19.58 35.95 10.60
C ALA A 36 -19.26 34.45 10.59
N ASP A 37 -18.11 34.09 11.16
CA ASP A 37 -17.76 32.71 11.52
C ASP A 37 -16.92 32.76 12.81
N GLY A 38 -16.97 31.71 13.61
CA GLY A 38 -16.29 31.65 14.89
C GLY A 38 -16.31 30.26 15.51
N PRO A 39 -15.28 29.90 16.29
CA PRO A 39 -15.13 28.55 16.79
C PRO A 39 -16.03 28.34 18.01
N SER A 40 -16.21 27.07 18.37
CA SER A 40 -17.03 26.67 19.53
C SER A 40 -16.24 25.86 20.55
N ASN A 41 -15.30 25.03 20.06
CA ASN A 41 -14.36 24.25 20.87
C ASN A 41 -13.01 24.28 20.15
N GLU A 42 -11.92 24.45 20.89
CA GLU A 42 -10.53 24.46 20.43
C GLU A 42 -9.64 23.77 21.47
N THR A 43 -8.43 23.37 21.12
CA THR A 43 -7.48 22.76 22.07
C THR A 43 -6.35 23.73 22.47
N LEU A 44 -5.92 23.66 23.73
CA LEU A 44 -4.88 24.52 24.29
C LEU A 44 -3.52 24.21 23.66
N GLY A 45 -3.12 25.06 22.74
CA GLY A 45 -1.92 24.93 21.92
C GLY A 45 -2.18 25.15 20.42
N ASP A 46 -3.45 25.25 20.01
CA ASP A 46 -3.83 25.51 18.63
C ASP A 46 -4.25 26.97 18.41
N VAL A 47 -4.88 27.26 17.27
CA VAL A 47 -5.18 28.62 16.79
C VAL A 47 -6.69 28.85 16.70
N VAL A 48 -7.21 29.72 17.56
CA VAL A 48 -8.63 30.10 17.57
C VAL A 48 -8.88 31.08 16.41
N GLU A 49 -9.45 30.60 15.30
CA GLU A 49 -9.78 31.43 14.13
C GLU A 49 -11.22 31.95 14.19
N MET A 50 -11.42 33.26 13.96
CA MET A 50 -12.75 33.87 13.83
C MET A 50 -12.79 34.89 12.69
N THR A 51 -13.93 35.04 12.02
CA THR A 51 -14.13 36.06 10.98
C THR A 51 -15.08 37.14 11.48
N VAL A 52 -14.59 38.37 11.64
CA VAL A 52 -15.42 39.53 11.98
C VAL A 52 -15.81 40.26 10.70
N SER A 53 -17.10 40.31 10.37
CA SER A 53 -17.59 41.17 9.30
C SER A 53 -17.85 42.59 9.83
N MET A 54 -17.48 43.60 9.04
CA MET A 54 -17.61 45.03 9.37
C MET A 54 -17.76 45.86 8.08
N PRO A 55 -18.13 47.16 8.14
CA PRO A 55 -18.15 47.99 6.93
C PRO A 55 -16.76 48.13 6.30
N GLU A 56 -16.67 48.29 4.97
CA GLU A 56 -15.41 48.55 4.25
C GLU A 56 -14.56 49.64 4.93
N ASN A 57 -13.27 49.38 5.15
CA ASN A 57 -12.33 50.26 5.87
C ASN A 57 -12.78 50.57 7.32
N GLY A 58 -13.55 49.66 7.93
CA GLY A 58 -14.12 49.79 9.25
C GLY A 58 -13.15 49.41 10.37
N THR A 59 -13.46 49.85 11.59
CA THR A 59 -12.75 49.48 12.82
C THR A 59 -13.73 48.86 13.80
N ALA A 60 -13.32 47.76 14.44
CA ALA A 60 -14.07 47.08 15.48
C ALA A 60 -13.16 46.81 16.69
N THR A 61 -13.76 46.62 17.86
CA THR A 61 -13.05 46.17 19.05
C THR A 61 -13.52 44.75 19.38
N VAL A 62 -12.58 43.81 19.46
CA VAL A 62 -12.83 42.45 19.96
C VAL A 62 -12.32 42.38 21.40
N VAL A 63 -13.17 41.90 22.30
CA VAL A 63 -12.81 41.59 23.68
C VAL A 63 -12.84 40.08 23.84
N VAL A 64 -11.77 39.51 24.40
CA VAL A 64 -11.71 38.11 24.81
C VAL A 64 -11.57 38.08 26.33
N GLU A 65 -12.57 37.54 27.02
CA GLU A 65 -12.64 37.47 28.48
C GLU A 65 -12.85 36.02 28.94
N GLY A 66 -12.06 35.57 29.91
CA GLY A 66 -12.18 34.22 30.47
C GLY A 66 -13.33 34.13 31.46
N SER A 67 -14.40 33.43 31.11
CA SER A 67 -15.60 33.28 31.95
C SER A 67 -15.31 32.56 33.27
N ASN A 68 -14.28 31.72 33.28
CA ASN A 68 -13.83 30.92 34.44
C ASN A 68 -12.30 30.99 34.72
N VAL A 69 -11.55 31.84 34.01
CA VAL A 69 -10.10 32.05 34.18
C VAL A 69 -9.75 33.55 34.23
N ASP A 70 -8.68 33.92 34.95
CA ASP A 70 -8.18 35.30 34.96
C ASP A 70 -7.48 35.63 33.63
N TYR A 71 -8.28 35.99 32.63
CA TYR A 71 -7.86 36.39 31.29
C TYR A 71 -8.76 37.50 30.75
N TYR A 72 -8.17 38.60 30.30
CA TYR A 72 -8.87 39.67 29.59
C TYR A 72 -7.95 40.28 28.53
N ARG A 73 -8.45 40.44 27.30
CA ARG A 73 -7.75 41.11 26.20
C ARG A 73 -8.73 41.97 25.43
N GLN A 74 -8.33 43.19 25.13
CA GLN A 74 -9.02 44.10 24.22
C GLN A 74 -8.13 44.30 22.98
N LEU A 75 -8.70 44.05 21.81
CA LEU A 75 -8.06 44.12 20.50
C LEU A 75 -8.81 45.15 19.64
N GLU A 76 -8.10 46.12 19.09
CA GLU A 76 -8.62 46.99 18.03
C GLU A 76 -8.23 46.36 16.69
N ILE A 77 -9.22 46.02 15.86
CA ILE A 77 -9.02 45.47 14.51
C ILE A 77 -9.59 46.41 13.44
N THR A 78 -8.93 46.47 12.29
CA THR A 78 -9.33 47.32 11.18
C THR A 78 -9.17 46.58 9.86
N ASP A 79 -10.29 46.43 9.14
CA ASP A 79 -10.30 46.09 7.70
C ASP A 79 -9.51 47.16 6.96
N THR A 80 -8.44 46.76 6.29
CA THR A 80 -7.66 47.60 5.36
C THR A 80 -7.47 46.93 4.00
N SER A 81 -7.97 45.69 3.84
CA SER A 81 -8.16 45.02 2.55
C SER A 81 -9.26 45.70 1.69
N GLY A 82 -10.31 46.19 2.34
CA GLY A 82 -11.54 46.72 1.75
C GLY A 82 -12.59 45.67 1.40
N ASP A 83 -12.50 44.44 1.90
CA ASP A 83 -13.44 43.34 1.60
C ASP A 83 -14.62 43.21 2.59
N SER A 84 -14.69 44.08 3.60
CA SER A 84 -15.69 44.07 4.69
C SER A 84 -15.54 42.93 5.71
N GLN A 85 -14.38 42.28 5.77
CA GLN A 85 -14.07 41.24 6.75
C GLN A 85 -12.70 41.47 7.39
N VAL A 86 -12.47 40.81 8.54
CA VAL A 86 -11.14 40.59 9.13
C VAL A 86 -11.14 39.16 9.68
N ALA A 87 -10.27 38.31 9.13
CA ALA A 87 -9.93 37.03 9.76
C ALA A 87 -8.97 37.32 10.93
N LEU A 88 -9.38 36.99 12.15
CA LEU A 88 -8.60 37.15 13.38
C LEU A 88 -8.28 35.77 13.94
N ALA A 89 -6.99 35.46 14.00
CA ALA A 89 -6.45 34.24 14.57
C ALA A 89 -5.78 34.52 15.93
N VAL A 90 -6.10 33.72 16.94
CA VAL A 90 -5.52 33.80 18.29
C VAL A 90 -4.72 32.54 18.59
N ASN A 91 -3.39 32.69 18.64
CA ASN A 91 -2.46 31.60 18.85
C ASN A 91 -2.34 31.27 20.35
N THR A 92 -3.04 30.23 20.80
CA THR A 92 -3.12 29.89 22.23
C THR A 92 -1.79 29.36 22.78
N PHE A 93 -0.96 28.73 21.94
CA PHE A 93 0.37 28.24 22.30
C PHE A 93 1.34 29.35 22.73
N THR A 94 1.56 30.34 21.87
CA THR A 94 2.45 31.49 22.16
C THR A 94 1.90 32.33 23.32
N SER A 95 0.58 32.36 23.49
CA SER A 95 -0.05 33.02 24.64
C SER A 95 0.25 32.34 25.98
N SER A 96 0.53 31.03 25.98
CA SER A 96 0.67 30.20 27.19
C SER A 96 2.11 29.77 27.47
N ARG A 97 2.98 29.71 26.45
CA ARG A 97 4.41 29.36 26.61
C ARG A 97 5.31 30.57 26.33
N GLY A 98 5.49 31.42 27.35
CA GLY A 98 6.23 32.71 27.25
C GLY A 98 7.73 32.66 26.86
N ASN A 99 8.28 31.47 26.58
CA ASN A 99 9.61 31.29 25.97
C ASN A 99 9.55 31.15 24.43
N TRP A 100 8.36 31.14 23.83
CA TRP A 100 8.16 31.04 22.38
C TRP A 100 7.87 32.43 21.80
N SER A 101 8.72 32.84 20.86
CA SER A 101 8.61 34.13 20.17
C SER A 101 7.70 34.01 18.97
N GLY A 102 6.46 34.47 19.10
CA GLY A 102 5.50 34.58 17.99
C GLY A 102 4.40 35.61 18.31
N PRO A 103 3.63 36.05 17.32
CA PRO A 103 2.46 36.88 17.54
C PRO A 103 1.33 36.03 18.17
N VAL A 104 0.79 36.49 19.31
CA VAL A 104 -0.41 35.88 19.91
C VAL A 104 -1.67 36.20 19.11
N TYR A 105 -1.66 37.33 18.40
CA TYR A 105 -2.77 37.84 17.60
C TYR A 105 -2.27 38.12 16.19
N THR A 106 -2.93 37.52 15.20
CA THR A 106 -2.65 37.72 13.77
C THR A 106 -3.95 38.00 13.03
N VAL A 107 -3.85 38.82 11.98
CA VAL A 107 -4.90 39.05 10.99
C VAL A 107 -4.32 38.91 9.59
N ASP A 108 -5.18 38.88 8.59
CA ASP A 108 -4.77 38.79 7.19
C ASP A 108 -3.81 39.91 6.76
N ALA A 109 -2.97 39.62 5.76
CA ALA A 109 -1.78 40.41 5.44
C ALA A 109 -2.02 41.86 4.93
N ASN A 110 -3.28 42.28 4.79
CA ASN A 110 -3.68 43.64 4.41
C ASN A 110 -4.47 44.38 5.51
N ASP A 111 -4.77 43.73 6.63
CA ASP A 111 -5.51 44.28 7.75
C ASP A 111 -4.58 44.65 8.92
N SER A 112 -5.14 45.08 10.05
CA SER A 112 -4.35 45.32 11.26
C SER A 112 -5.06 44.93 12.55
N VAL A 113 -4.28 44.47 13.53
CA VAL A 113 -4.70 44.21 14.91
C VAL A 113 -3.75 44.91 15.88
N THR A 114 -4.30 45.60 16.87
CA THR A 114 -3.56 46.27 17.95
C THR A 114 -4.11 45.85 19.30
N VAL A 115 -3.24 45.42 20.22
CA VAL A 115 -3.66 45.07 21.59
C VAL A 115 -3.83 46.37 22.40
N ALA A 116 -5.07 46.74 22.70
CA ALA A 116 -5.44 47.97 23.41
C ALA A 116 -5.47 47.80 24.95
N GLY A 117 -5.70 46.58 25.45
CA GLY A 117 -5.76 46.30 26.89
C GLY A 117 -5.52 44.83 27.25
N THR A 118 -4.95 44.58 28.43
CA THR A 118 -4.56 43.23 28.90
C THR A 118 -4.68 43.10 30.43
N THR A 119 -5.38 42.06 30.90
CA THR A 119 -5.33 41.59 32.31
C THR A 119 -5.20 40.06 32.31
N GLY A 120 -4.53 39.48 33.32
CA GLY A 120 -4.24 38.05 33.33
C GLY A 120 -3.13 37.65 32.34
N GLU A 121 -2.38 36.59 32.64
CA GLU A 121 -1.11 36.33 31.98
C GLU A 121 -1.25 35.52 30.67
N GLN A 122 -2.02 34.42 30.67
CA GLN A 122 -1.94 33.34 29.67
C GLN A 122 -3.29 32.66 29.40
N TRP A 123 -3.52 32.13 28.19
CA TRP A 123 -4.62 31.18 27.98
C TRP A 123 -4.35 29.86 28.73
N ARG A 124 -5.43 29.19 29.11
CA ARG A 124 -5.52 27.86 29.72
C ARG A 124 -6.79 27.15 29.19
N ALA A 125 -6.94 25.86 29.47
CA ALA A 125 -8.23 25.22 29.30
C ALA A 125 -9.29 25.90 30.19
N GLY A 126 -10.50 26.09 29.65
CA GLY A 126 -11.54 26.95 30.24
C GLY A 126 -12.59 27.39 29.23
N GLU A 127 -13.43 28.34 29.63
CA GLU A 127 -14.45 28.97 28.77
C GLU A 127 -14.11 30.45 28.58
N TYR A 128 -14.27 30.94 27.34
CA TYR A 128 -13.95 32.31 26.95
C TYR A 128 -15.13 32.95 26.21
N ASP A 129 -15.58 34.11 26.68
CA ASP A 129 -16.54 34.96 25.99
C ASP A 129 -15.78 35.90 25.04
N ILE A 130 -16.08 35.80 23.74
CA ILE A 130 -15.55 36.66 22.69
C ILE A 130 -16.65 37.64 22.26
N SER A 131 -16.49 38.90 22.63
CA SER A 131 -17.47 39.97 22.43
C SER A 131 -16.97 41.04 21.46
N VAL A 132 -17.80 41.44 20.48
CA VAL A 132 -17.41 42.41 19.45
C VAL A 132 -18.22 43.71 19.55
N TYR A 133 -17.51 44.83 19.47
CA TYR A 133 -18.03 46.20 19.57
C TYR A 133 -17.75 46.98 18.27
N THR A 134 -18.62 47.93 17.94
CA THR A 134 -18.42 48.82 16.78
C THR A 134 -17.49 49.98 17.13
N GLY A 135 -16.42 50.18 16.35
CA GLY A 135 -15.41 51.20 16.60
C GLY A 135 -14.33 50.78 17.60
N PRO A 136 -13.41 51.70 17.97
CA PRO A 136 -12.22 51.43 18.77
C PRO A 136 -12.46 51.48 20.30
N THR A 137 -13.71 51.31 20.76
CA THR A 137 -14.07 51.45 22.18
C THR A 137 -15.10 50.40 22.63
N THR A 138 -14.96 49.95 23.88
CA THR A 138 -15.93 49.12 24.60
C THR A 138 -17.05 49.94 25.27
N GLU A 139 -17.35 51.13 24.74
CA GLU A 139 -18.41 52.01 25.29
C GLU A 139 -19.80 51.58 24.81
N GLY A 140 -20.40 50.62 25.51
CA GLY A 140 -21.78 50.18 25.27
C GLY A 140 -22.01 48.72 25.65
N GLU A 141 -23.14 48.18 25.20
CA GLU A 141 -23.33 46.73 25.09
C GLU A 141 -22.53 46.21 23.88
N PRO A 142 -22.01 44.97 23.90
CA PRO A 142 -21.46 44.34 22.69
C PRO A 142 -22.54 44.19 21.62
N VAL A 143 -22.13 44.20 20.35
CA VAL A 143 -23.04 43.94 19.22
C VAL A 143 -23.38 42.47 19.14
N GLU A 144 -22.40 41.62 19.46
CA GLU A 144 -22.49 40.17 19.47
C GLU A 144 -21.45 39.57 20.42
N THR A 145 -21.78 38.43 21.02
CA THR A 145 -20.89 37.64 21.88
C THR A 145 -21.04 36.17 21.52
N THR A 146 -19.93 35.46 21.33
CA THR A 146 -19.88 34.00 21.22
C THR A 146 -19.01 33.42 22.34
N ALA A 147 -19.20 32.14 22.67
CA ALA A 147 -18.40 31.44 23.66
C ALA A 147 -17.52 30.38 22.98
N VAL A 148 -16.25 30.31 23.38
CA VAL A 148 -15.28 29.31 22.95
C VAL A 148 -14.85 28.48 24.16
N THR A 149 -15.00 27.16 24.08
CA THR A 149 -14.42 26.23 25.05
C THR A 149 -13.01 25.87 24.60
N VAL A 150 -12.02 25.96 25.51
CA VAL A 150 -10.67 25.45 25.26
C VAL A 150 -10.40 24.23 26.13
N THR A 151 -10.04 23.11 25.52
CA THR A 151 -9.69 21.85 26.20
C THR A 151 -8.18 21.72 26.43
N GLU A 152 -7.78 20.87 27.38
CA GLU A 152 -6.37 20.41 27.47
C GLU A 152 -6.10 19.40 26.34
N PRO A 153 -4.94 19.44 25.66
CA PRO A 153 -4.62 18.47 24.62
C PRO A 153 -4.50 17.05 25.20
N SER A 154 -5.00 16.07 24.46
CA SER A 154 -4.80 14.66 24.77
C SER A 154 -3.47 14.14 24.21
N TYR A 155 -3.05 12.96 24.66
CA TYR A 155 -1.93 12.26 24.03
C TYR A 155 -2.38 11.71 22.67
N GLY A 156 -1.47 11.79 21.71
CA GLY A 156 -1.70 11.48 20.31
C GLY A 156 -1.80 10.00 19.94
N ASP A 157 -1.70 9.75 18.64
CA ASP A 157 -1.43 8.43 18.07
C ASP A 157 -0.43 8.54 16.90
N VAL A 158 0.13 7.41 16.46
CA VAL A 158 0.94 7.33 15.25
C VAL A 158 0.56 6.11 14.42
N SER A 159 0.55 6.27 13.10
CA SER A 159 0.36 5.19 12.13
C SER A 159 1.28 5.34 10.92
N TYR A 160 1.51 4.24 10.22
CA TYR A 160 2.54 4.14 9.18
C TYR A 160 1.93 3.73 7.83
N SER A 161 2.38 4.40 6.77
CA SER A 161 2.22 3.93 5.39
C SER A 161 3.59 3.90 4.71
N VAL A 162 3.86 2.86 3.92
CA VAL A 162 5.15 2.64 3.26
C VAL A 162 4.95 2.55 1.74
N GLY A 163 5.91 3.08 0.99
CA GLY A 163 5.90 3.15 -0.46
C GLY A 163 7.31 3.09 -1.07
N PRO A 164 7.42 2.98 -2.41
CA PRO A 164 8.69 2.76 -3.09
C PRO A 164 9.59 4.00 -2.94
N ALA A 165 10.91 3.81 -2.94
CA ALA A 165 11.93 4.86 -2.77
C ALA A 165 11.63 6.23 -3.42
N ASN A 166 11.14 6.25 -4.67
CA ASN A 166 10.89 7.50 -5.39
C ASN A 166 9.66 8.30 -4.90
N ALA A 167 8.81 7.73 -4.04
CA ALA A 167 7.54 8.34 -3.61
C ALA A 167 7.76 9.58 -2.71
N SER A 168 8.79 9.57 -1.86
CA SER A 168 9.20 10.68 -0.99
C SER A 168 9.25 12.04 -1.72
N SER A 169 9.66 12.02 -2.98
CA SER A 169 9.75 13.21 -3.83
C SER A 169 8.38 13.79 -4.24
N GLU A 170 7.35 12.94 -4.40
CA GLU A 170 6.02 13.27 -4.92
C GLU A 170 5.00 13.63 -3.82
N LEU A 171 5.20 13.16 -2.58
CA LEU A 171 4.25 13.32 -1.47
C LEU A 171 4.34 14.71 -0.81
N ARG A 172 3.85 15.74 -1.51
CA ARG A 172 3.98 17.15 -1.10
C ARG A 172 2.71 17.80 -0.54
N THR A 173 1.55 17.20 -0.75
CA THR A 173 0.25 17.70 -0.28
C THR A 173 -0.66 16.56 0.18
N HIS A 174 -1.74 16.90 0.88
CA HIS A 174 -2.76 15.92 1.29
C HIS A 174 -3.42 15.23 0.08
N GLU A 175 -3.56 15.94 -1.04
CA GLU A 175 -4.07 15.35 -2.28
C GLU A 175 -3.08 14.35 -2.90
N ASP A 176 -1.76 14.57 -2.78
CA ASP A 176 -0.75 13.63 -3.26
C ASP A 176 -0.75 12.34 -2.43
N LEU A 177 -0.78 12.45 -1.09
CA LEU A 177 -0.94 11.30 -0.18
C LEU A 177 -2.22 10.50 -0.49
N ARG A 178 -3.34 11.21 -0.68
CA ARG A 178 -4.64 10.61 -1.03
C ARG A 178 -4.59 9.93 -2.40
N GLN A 179 -3.91 10.50 -3.39
CA GLN A 179 -3.72 9.89 -4.71
C GLN A 179 -2.76 8.70 -4.66
N ALA A 180 -1.71 8.74 -3.84
CA ALA A 180 -0.74 7.65 -3.70
C ALA A 180 -1.39 6.41 -3.06
N ARG A 181 -2.10 6.57 -1.93
CA ARG A 181 -2.92 5.49 -1.33
C ARG A 181 -3.97 4.98 -2.32
N ALA A 182 -4.70 5.86 -3.01
CA ALA A 182 -5.72 5.46 -4.00
C ALA A 182 -5.15 4.78 -5.27
N ARG A 183 -3.83 4.80 -5.50
CA ARG A 183 -3.12 4.06 -6.55
C ARG A 183 -2.41 2.80 -6.03
N GLY A 184 -2.41 2.56 -4.71
CA GLY A 184 -1.62 1.50 -4.08
C GLY A 184 -0.11 1.78 -4.05
N VAL A 185 0.32 3.03 -4.23
CA VAL A 185 1.74 3.46 -4.14
C VAL A 185 2.18 3.62 -2.69
N LEU A 186 1.22 3.89 -1.79
CA LEU A 186 1.39 3.73 -0.35
C LEU A 186 0.49 2.57 0.10
N GLY A 187 1.08 1.55 0.70
CA GLY A 187 0.38 0.57 1.54
C GLY A 187 0.38 1.03 2.99
N ASP A 188 -0.59 0.59 3.79
CA ASP A 188 -0.59 0.83 5.23
C ASP A 188 0.05 -0.39 5.93
N GLY A 189 1.09 -0.15 6.75
CA GLY A 189 1.89 -1.21 7.36
C GLY A 189 3.12 -0.67 8.09
N PRO A 190 3.66 -1.40 9.10
CA PRO A 190 4.83 -0.98 9.86
C PRO A 190 6.16 -1.43 9.25
N THR A 191 6.19 -2.35 8.28
CA THR A 191 7.45 -2.90 7.75
C THR A 191 7.96 -2.12 6.53
N PHE A 192 9.27 -1.94 6.43
CA PHE A 192 9.94 -1.27 5.30
C PHE A 192 11.33 -1.87 5.03
N VAL A 193 11.82 -1.75 3.78
CA VAL A 193 13.21 -2.11 3.44
C VAL A 193 14.11 -0.86 3.28
N PRO A 194 15.45 -1.00 3.35
CA PRO A 194 16.38 0.09 3.09
C PRO A 194 16.12 0.83 1.76
N GLY A 195 15.84 2.14 1.88
CA GLY A 195 15.56 3.02 0.75
C GLY A 195 14.07 3.24 0.44
N ASP A 196 13.14 2.52 1.08
CA ASP A 196 11.71 2.81 0.92
C ASP A 196 11.30 4.16 1.53
N THR A 197 10.21 4.72 1.03
CA THR A 197 9.56 5.91 1.58
C THR A 197 8.66 5.52 2.74
N VAL A 198 8.93 6.06 3.93
CA VAL A 198 8.09 5.87 5.13
C VAL A 198 7.30 7.14 5.40
N VAL A 199 5.99 7.01 5.60
CA VAL A 199 5.09 8.11 5.98
C VAL A 199 4.57 7.86 7.39
N MET A 200 5.09 8.61 8.36
CA MET A 200 4.58 8.61 9.73
C MET A 200 3.44 9.63 9.84
N ALA A 201 2.22 9.17 10.07
CA ALA A 201 1.09 10.03 10.41
C ALA A 201 1.07 10.25 11.92
N LEU A 202 1.68 11.35 12.39
CA LEU A 202 1.65 11.76 13.80
C LEU A 202 0.34 12.52 14.05
N ARG A 203 -0.51 12.05 14.95
CA ARG A 203 -1.74 12.76 15.33
C ARG A 203 -1.55 13.39 16.70
N VAL A 204 -1.53 14.73 16.78
CA VAL A 204 -1.21 15.49 18.00
C VAL A 204 -2.01 16.79 18.06
N GLU A 205 -2.89 16.88 19.04
CA GLU A 205 -3.64 18.10 19.37
C GLU A 205 -2.73 19.11 20.13
N GLY A 206 -3.02 20.41 20.08
CA GLY A 206 -2.33 21.41 20.90
C GLY A 206 -0.95 21.84 20.39
N ILE A 207 -0.68 21.74 19.08
CA ILE A 207 0.61 22.13 18.48
C ILE A 207 0.51 22.97 17.20
N GLU A 208 -0.67 23.19 16.61
CA GLU A 208 -0.78 24.02 15.40
C GLU A 208 -0.37 25.48 15.70
N GLY A 209 -0.63 25.96 16.92
CA GLY A 209 -0.10 27.25 17.39
C GLY A 209 1.42 27.27 17.56
N ALA A 210 2.05 26.13 17.84
CA ALA A 210 3.51 26.01 17.84
C ALA A 210 4.07 26.08 16.41
N LEU A 211 3.40 25.42 15.45
CA LEU A 211 3.76 25.38 14.04
C LEU A 211 3.57 26.74 13.36
N ALA A 212 2.40 27.36 13.51
CA ALA A 212 2.05 28.67 12.97
C ALA A 212 2.93 29.81 13.51
N ALA A 213 3.56 29.62 14.67
CA ALA A 213 4.54 30.56 15.21
C ALA A 213 5.92 30.49 14.52
N GLN A 214 6.19 29.48 13.69
CA GLN A 214 7.48 29.34 12.98
C GLN A 214 7.47 30.03 11.62
N PRO A 215 8.61 30.61 11.19
CA PRO A 215 8.76 31.09 9.82
C PRO A 215 8.90 29.90 8.85
N GLY A 216 8.20 29.96 7.72
CA GLY A 216 8.33 28.99 6.62
C GLY A 216 7.31 29.26 5.52
N ALA A 217 7.71 29.07 4.26
CA ALA A 217 6.84 29.25 3.09
C ALA A 217 5.82 28.10 2.91
N ASN A 218 6.01 27.00 3.65
CA ASN A 218 5.21 25.78 3.63
C ASN A 218 5.36 25.05 4.98
N ASP A 219 4.53 24.02 5.19
CA ASP A 219 4.45 23.25 6.42
C ASP A 219 5.73 22.47 6.72
N THR A 220 6.43 21.98 5.69
CA THR A 220 7.74 21.33 5.84
C THR A 220 8.77 22.31 6.42
N GLU A 221 8.84 23.54 5.90
CA GLU A 221 9.72 24.58 6.43
C GLU A 221 9.34 25.00 7.85
N ARG A 222 8.05 25.17 8.16
CA ARG A 222 7.59 25.51 9.51
C ARG A 222 7.91 24.40 10.52
N PHE A 223 7.59 23.15 10.19
CA PHE A 223 7.79 22.00 11.08
C PHE A 223 9.26 21.73 11.33
N THR A 224 10.09 21.72 10.27
CA THR A 224 11.55 21.56 10.43
C THR A 224 12.18 22.70 11.24
N THR A 225 11.72 23.95 11.06
CA THR A 225 12.17 25.09 11.91
C THR A 225 11.66 24.96 13.36
N MET A 226 10.53 24.29 13.58
CA MET A 226 10.05 23.96 14.93
C MET A 226 10.96 22.94 15.63
N LEU A 227 11.47 21.95 14.89
CA LEU A 227 12.44 20.95 15.39
C LEU A 227 13.84 21.53 15.63
N GLU A 228 14.21 22.64 14.96
CA GLU A 228 15.49 23.35 15.21
C GLU A 228 15.53 24.06 16.59
N ARG A 229 14.46 23.97 17.39
CA ARG A 229 14.36 24.55 18.74
C ARG A 229 14.85 23.59 19.82
N SER A 230 15.64 24.10 20.78
CA SER A 230 16.17 23.30 21.89
C SER A 230 15.14 22.70 22.85
N ASP A 231 13.86 23.08 22.75
CA ASP A 231 12.76 22.55 23.54
C ASP A 231 11.77 21.68 22.74
N THR A 232 12.05 21.41 21.46
CA THR A 232 11.25 20.54 20.59
C THR A 232 12.16 19.47 19.98
N SER A 233 11.66 18.24 19.84
CA SER A 233 12.42 17.18 19.16
C SER A 233 11.48 16.11 18.63
N LEU A 234 11.67 15.69 17.38
CA LEU A 234 11.18 14.41 16.88
C LEU A 234 12.41 13.53 16.69
N PHE A 235 12.44 12.37 17.33
CA PHE A 235 13.51 11.38 17.14
C PHE A 235 12.93 9.97 17.08
N LEU A 236 13.69 9.04 16.50
CA LEU A 236 13.38 7.62 16.51
C LEU A 236 14.32 6.93 17.49
N GLU A 237 13.78 6.28 18.51
CA GLU A 237 14.53 5.34 19.35
C GLU A 237 14.46 3.96 18.69
N TRP A 238 15.60 3.28 18.47
CA TRP A 238 15.61 1.97 17.81
C TRP A 238 15.96 0.83 18.77
N ARG A 239 15.12 -0.20 18.78
CA ARG A 239 15.22 -1.35 19.67
C ARG A 239 15.78 -2.55 18.92
N TYR A 240 17.03 -2.88 19.24
CA TYR A 240 17.66 -4.13 18.83
C TYR A 240 18.17 -4.91 20.05
N THR A 241 17.62 -6.11 20.24
CA THR A 241 17.97 -6.97 21.38
C THR A 241 19.27 -7.71 21.06
N PRO A 242 20.38 -7.53 21.81
CA PRO A 242 20.41 -7.23 23.25
C PRO A 242 21.36 -6.05 23.61
N MET A 243 21.33 -4.94 22.87
CA MET A 243 22.16 -3.78 23.22
C MET A 243 21.64 -3.07 24.48
N ALA A 244 22.56 -2.46 25.25
CA ALA A 244 22.26 -1.93 26.59
C ALA A 244 21.99 -0.41 26.64
N ASP A 245 22.30 0.29 25.55
CA ASP A 245 21.95 1.69 25.31
C ASP A 245 21.12 1.69 24.01
N GLU A 246 19.86 2.14 24.06
CA GLU A 246 18.98 2.25 22.89
C GLU A 246 19.35 3.52 22.10
N PRO A 247 19.80 3.42 20.83
CA PRO A 247 20.27 4.59 20.11
C PRO A 247 19.11 5.45 19.58
N GLN A 248 19.33 6.77 19.50
CA GLN A 248 18.30 7.75 19.12
C GLN A 248 18.70 8.51 17.85
N ARG A 249 17.89 8.38 16.79
CA ARG A 249 18.03 9.09 15.52
C ARG A 249 17.17 10.35 15.53
N SER A 250 17.79 11.53 15.71
CA SER A 250 17.06 12.80 15.61
C SER A 250 16.59 13.03 14.17
N LEU A 251 15.31 13.40 14.02
CA LEU A 251 14.75 13.84 12.74
C LEU A 251 14.80 15.36 12.64
N ASP A 252 15.17 15.88 11.47
CA ASP A 252 15.41 17.30 11.20
C ASP A 252 15.29 17.63 9.69
N ARG A 253 15.65 18.85 9.30
CA ARG A 253 15.62 19.38 7.93
C ARG A 253 16.43 18.57 6.89
N THR A 254 17.35 17.70 7.33
CA THR A 254 18.23 16.91 6.45
C THR A 254 17.69 15.52 6.13
N ASN A 255 16.69 15.03 6.88
CA ASN A 255 16.12 13.69 6.73
C ASN A 255 14.59 13.65 6.57
N ILE A 256 13.90 14.75 6.84
CA ILE A 256 12.47 14.90 6.52
C ILE A 256 12.31 15.41 5.08
N ALA A 257 11.86 14.55 4.18
CA ALA A 257 11.67 14.87 2.77
C ALA A 257 10.48 15.82 2.54
N ALA A 258 9.40 15.66 3.32
CA ALA A 258 8.25 16.55 3.39
C ALA A 258 7.52 16.42 4.73
N VAL A 259 6.76 17.45 5.11
CA VAL A 259 5.67 17.37 6.10
C VAL A 259 4.41 17.92 5.45
N VAL A 260 3.33 17.13 5.54
CA VAL A 260 1.99 17.51 5.08
C VAL A 260 1.05 17.55 6.29
N THR A 261 0.49 18.73 6.55
CA THR A 261 -0.48 18.97 7.61
C THR A 261 -1.91 18.65 7.18
N ASP A 262 -2.70 18.15 8.12
CA ASP A 262 -4.16 18.13 8.10
C ASP A 262 -4.67 18.63 9.45
N SER A 263 -4.61 19.96 9.63
CA SER A 263 -4.98 20.68 10.86
C SER A 263 -6.47 20.60 11.22
N ARG A 264 -7.30 19.92 10.41
CA ARG A 264 -8.70 19.58 10.76
C ARG A 264 -8.84 18.26 11.51
N ASN A 265 -7.78 17.46 11.51
CA ASN A 265 -7.70 16.14 12.13
C ASN A 265 -6.45 16.03 13.03
N ASP A 266 -5.82 17.16 13.35
CA ASP A 266 -4.59 17.26 14.16
C ASP A 266 -3.45 16.35 13.68
N THR A 267 -3.38 16.10 12.36
CA THR A 267 -2.51 15.07 11.79
C THR A 267 -1.37 15.67 10.96
N TYR A 268 -0.15 15.23 11.24
CA TYR A 268 1.10 15.68 10.64
C TYR A 268 1.77 14.49 9.97
N HIS A 269 1.64 14.38 8.65
CA HIS A 269 2.28 13.34 7.85
C HIS A 269 3.74 13.71 7.59
N VAL A 270 4.65 13.14 8.37
CA VAL A 270 6.11 13.25 8.19
C VAL A 270 6.55 12.21 7.17
N VAL A 271 7.03 12.68 6.02
CA VAL A 271 7.52 11.84 4.91
C VAL A 271 9.03 11.73 5.00
N LEU A 272 9.52 10.50 5.14
CA LEU A 272 10.93 10.14 5.19
C LEU A 272 11.31 9.34 3.93
N ASP A 273 12.50 9.61 3.41
CA ASP A 273 13.24 8.62 2.64
C ASP A 273 14.10 7.84 3.65
N SER A 274 13.93 6.52 3.77
CA SER A 274 14.60 5.75 4.83
C SER A 274 16.13 5.72 4.68
N ALA A 275 16.67 5.83 3.46
CA ALA A 275 18.10 5.87 3.21
C ALA A 275 18.68 7.26 3.52
N GLU A 276 18.06 8.36 3.08
CA GLU A 276 18.49 9.72 3.47
C GLU A 276 18.31 9.95 4.99
N ALA A 277 17.27 9.36 5.59
CA ALA A 277 17.07 9.39 7.04
C ALA A 277 18.06 8.54 7.82
N GLY A 278 18.81 7.64 7.17
CA GLY A 278 19.80 6.76 7.80
C GLY A 278 19.19 5.62 8.61
N LEU A 279 18.01 5.15 8.22
CA LEU A 279 17.33 3.98 8.79
C LEU A 279 17.80 2.71 8.05
N VAL A 280 19.12 2.49 8.08
CA VAL A 280 19.81 1.48 7.28
C VAL A 280 20.91 0.79 8.12
N PRO A 281 21.29 -0.46 7.81
CA PRO A 281 22.48 -1.09 8.40
C PRO A 281 23.77 -0.36 7.97
N THR A 282 24.68 -0.06 8.91
CA THR A 282 25.84 0.84 8.65
C THR A 282 27.21 0.31 9.08
N ALA A 283 27.30 -0.92 9.59
CA ALA A 283 28.49 -1.56 10.20
C ALA A 283 29.03 -0.92 11.50
N ASP A 284 28.91 0.40 11.70
CA ASP A 284 29.33 1.11 12.92
C ASP A 284 28.14 1.51 13.83
N GLU A 285 26.93 1.71 13.29
CA GLU A 285 25.72 2.15 14.01
C GLU A 285 24.50 1.29 13.60
N ASN A 286 24.61 -0.05 13.69
CA ASN A 286 23.61 -0.96 13.15
C ASN A 286 22.21 -0.80 13.78
N ALA A 287 21.24 -0.45 12.93
CA ALA A 287 20.00 -1.23 12.86
C ALA A 287 20.28 -2.50 12.03
N GLU A 288 19.81 -3.64 12.50
CA GLU A 288 19.83 -4.92 11.78
C GLU A 288 18.38 -5.32 11.41
N GLU A 289 18.19 -6.42 10.68
CA GLU A 289 16.86 -6.99 10.42
C GLU A 289 16.04 -7.15 11.73
N GLY A 290 14.75 -6.82 11.69
CA GLY A 290 13.87 -6.85 12.86
C GLY A 290 14.11 -5.71 13.87
N SER A 291 14.87 -4.67 13.51
CA SER A 291 15.00 -3.47 14.35
C SER A 291 13.70 -2.65 14.31
N GLU A 292 13.10 -2.44 15.47
CA GLU A 292 11.90 -1.62 15.63
C GLU A 292 12.28 -0.16 15.93
N PHE A 293 11.78 0.78 15.13
CA PHE A 293 11.94 2.23 15.31
C PHE A 293 10.69 2.84 15.93
N ARG A 294 10.80 3.49 17.10
CA ARG A 294 9.68 4.15 17.81
C ARG A 294 9.82 5.68 17.76
N PRO A 295 8.79 6.44 17.34
CA PRO A 295 8.86 7.88 17.25
C PRO A 295 8.57 8.55 18.60
N HIS A 296 9.49 9.42 19.02
CA HIS A 296 9.44 10.16 20.26
C HIS A 296 9.31 11.65 19.92
N PHE A 297 8.07 12.15 19.88
CA PHE A 297 7.80 13.55 19.61
C PHE A 297 7.62 14.35 20.91
N ARG A 298 8.42 15.41 21.07
CA ARG A 298 8.34 16.37 22.17
C ARG A 298 8.14 17.78 21.63
N VAL A 299 7.22 18.54 22.24
CA VAL A 299 7.00 19.96 21.94
C VAL A 299 7.07 20.77 23.24
N ALA A 300 7.95 21.77 23.24
CA ALA A 300 8.27 22.62 24.40
C ALA A 300 8.48 21.82 25.71
N GLY A 301 9.26 20.74 25.62
CA GLY A 301 9.74 19.90 26.72
C GLY A 301 8.85 18.72 27.12
N ALA A 302 7.61 18.61 26.61
CA ALA A 302 6.69 17.52 26.95
C ALA A 302 6.52 16.54 25.79
N TYR A 303 6.39 15.23 26.07
CA TYR A 303 5.98 14.24 25.07
C TYR A 303 4.56 14.50 24.58
N GLN A 304 4.27 14.15 23.33
CA GLN A 304 3.00 14.46 22.67
C GLN A 304 2.22 13.22 22.22
N LEU A 305 2.90 12.12 21.87
CA LEU A 305 2.25 10.90 21.39
C LEU A 305 1.75 10.00 22.53
N SER A 306 2.45 9.96 23.67
CA SER A 306 2.11 9.12 24.82
C SER A 306 2.69 9.67 26.13
N GLU A 307 2.19 9.18 27.28
CA GLU A 307 2.79 9.44 28.60
C GLU A 307 4.10 8.66 28.79
N ASP A 308 4.07 7.36 28.45
CA ASP A 308 5.25 6.51 28.37
C ASP A 308 5.63 6.30 26.88
N PRO A 309 6.79 6.77 26.42
CA PRO A 309 7.20 6.62 25.02
C PRO A 309 7.28 5.17 24.54
N ASP A 310 7.51 4.23 25.46
CA ASP A 310 7.54 2.80 25.19
C ASP A 310 6.22 2.26 24.64
N ASP A 311 5.08 2.90 24.92
CA ASP A 311 3.76 2.50 24.41
C ASP A 311 3.50 2.98 22.95
N ASN A 312 4.40 3.76 22.34
CA ASN A 312 4.25 4.14 20.92
C ASN A 312 4.48 2.92 20.02
N PRO A 313 3.56 2.61 19.08
CA PRO A 313 3.78 1.55 18.12
C PRO A 313 4.95 1.93 17.20
N GLY A 314 5.93 1.03 17.06
CA GLY A 314 7.06 1.24 16.17
C GLY A 314 6.79 0.82 14.72
N PHE A 315 7.82 0.97 13.90
CA PHE A 315 7.89 0.47 12.53
C PHE A 315 9.21 -0.30 12.33
N GLU A 316 9.18 -1.41 11.60
CA GLU A 316 10.19 -2.48 11.62
C GLU A 316 10.98 -2.54 10.31
N LEU A 317 12.30 -2.70 10.42
CA LEU A 317 13.22 -2.84 9.28
C LEU A 317 13.34 -4.31 8.85
N GLU A 318 12.98 -4.60 7.61
CA GLU A 318 13.17 -5.91 6.95
C GLU A 318 14.34 -5.84 5.96
N GLU A 319 15.00 -6.97 5.67
CA GLU A 319 15.89 -7.06 4.51
C GLU A 319 15.08 -7.10 3.20
N ALA A 320 15.70 -6.69 2.10
CA ALA A 320 15.08 -6.74 0.78
C ALA A 320 15.22 -8.15 0.19
N GLU A 321 14.22 -8.99 0.40
CA GLU A 321 14.18 -10.41 -0.02
C GLU A 321 13.16 -10.65 -1.14
N ALA A 322 13.28 -11.77 -1.87
CA ALA A 322 12.22 -12.25 -2.76
C ALA A 322 12.20 -13.78 -2.87
N GLU A 323 11.02 -14.40 -2.82
CA GLU A 323 10.82 -15.83 -3.12
C GLU A 323 10.14 -16.00 -4.49
N LEU A 324 10.65 -16.90 -5.34
CA LEU A 324 10.04 -17.21 -6.64
C LEU A 324 9.08 -18.40 -6.54
N LEU A 325 7.78 -18.11 -6.46
CA LEU A 325 6.69 -19.08 -6.45
C LEU A 325 6.61 -19.93 -7.75
N THR A 326 7.01 -19.38 -8.90
CA THR A 326 7.13 -20.19 -10.13
C THR A 326 8.44 -20.99 -10.11
N THR A 327 8.32 -22.31 -10.02
CA THR A 327 9.39 -23.21 -10.45
C THR A 327 9.75 -22.95 -11.91
N ALA A 328 11.05 -23.06 -12.23
CA ALA A 328 11.54 -22.93 -13.61
C ALA A 328 11.24 -24.20 -14.43
N GLU A 329 9.96 -24.50 -14.67
CA GLU A 329 9.57 -25.56 -15.59
C GLU A 329 10.15 -25.29 -17.00
N PRO A 330 10.61 -26.33 -17.73
CA PRO A 330 11.21 -26.16 -19.05
C PRO A 330 10.15 -25.80 -20.09
N VAL A 331 9.87 -24.50 -20.22
CA VAL A 331 8.77 -23.97 -21.02
C VAL A 331 8.92 -24.34 -22.50
N ALA A 332 7.79 -24.74 -23.10
CA ALA A 332 7.66 -24.94 -24.53
C ALA A 332 8.13 -23.72 -25.37
N ASP A 333 8.66 -24.04 -26.54
CA ASP A 333 9.28 -23.09 -27.45
C ASP A 333 8.23 -22.13 -28.07
N GLY A 334 8.42 -20.82 -27.88
CA GLY A 334 7.60 -19.77 -28.50
C GLY A 334 6.38 -19.25 -27.72
N GLU A 335 6.17 -19.62 -26.46
CA GLU A 335 5.09 -19.05 -25.61
C GLU A 335 5.60 -17.97 -24.64
N ALA A 336 4.72 -17.08 -24.16
CA ALA A 336 5.10 -16.06 -23.16
C ALA A 336 5.10 -16.67 -21.74
N VAL A 337 6.06 -16.29 -20.90
CA VAL A 337 6.26 -16.91 -19.56
C VAL A 337 6.10 -15.87 -18.49
N THR A 338 5.08 -15.99 -17.65
CA THR A 338 5.00 -15.19 -16.42
C THR A 338 5.75 -15.91 -15.31
N ILE A 339 6.81 -15.28 -14.82
CA ILE A 339 7.48 -15.59 -13.56
C ILE A 339 6.72 -14.84 -12.48
N SER A 340 6.39 -15.51 -11.36
CA SER A 340 5.76 -14.88 -10.20
C SER A 340 6.53 -15.19 -8.92
N GLY A 341 6.50 -14.24 -7.99
CA GLY A 341 7.13 -14.36 -6.68
C GLY A 341 6.50 -13.43 -5.66
N GLU A 342 6.96 -13.50 -4.43
CA GLU A 342 6.63 -12.62 -3.31
C GLU A 342 7.92 -11.89 -2.85
N THR A 343 7.80 -10.73 -2.20
CA THR A 343 8.95 -9.90 -1.79
C THR A 343 8.56 -8.93 -0.67
N THR A 344 9.51 -8.58 0.20
CA THR A 344 9.34 -7.62 1.31
C THR A 344 9.27 -6.15 0.85
N LEU A 345 9.62 -5.88 -0.42
CA LEU A 345 9.64 -4.53 -0.99
C LEU A 345 8.25 -3.85 -0.98
N ALA A 346 8.24 -2.53 -0.72
CA ALA A 346 7.00 -1.75 -0.69
C ALA A 346 6.10 -1.88 -1.95
N PRO A 347 4.77 -1.72 -1.82
CA PRO A 347 3.84 -1.78 -2.93
C PRO A 347 4.21 -0.88 -4.13
N THR A 348 4.03 -1.40 -5.33
CA THR A 348 4.46 -0.81 -6.61
C THR A 348 5.97 -0.67 -6.84
N SER A 349 6.85 -1.08 -5.91
CA SER A 349 8.31 -1.13 -6.14
C SER A 349 8.69 -1.89 -7.41
N LYS A 350 9.76 -1.45 -8.06
CA LYS A 350 10.16 -1.92 -9.40
C LYS A 350 11.20 -3.04 -9.32
N VAL A 351 10.74 -4.27 -9.10
CA VAL A 351 11.56 -5.48 -9.30
C VAL A 351 11.99 -5.64 -10.76
N THR A 352 13.19 -6.17 -10.97
CA THR A 352 13.69 -6.54 -12.30
C THR A 352 14.18 -7.98 -12.29
N VAL A 353 13.48 -8.87 -13.00
CA VAL A 353 13.91 -10.27 -13.15
C VAL A 353 14.89 -10.36 -14.32
N ARG A 354 15.97 -11.12 -14.11
CA ARG A 354 17.04 -11.39 -15.07
C ARG A 354 17.15 -12.90 -15.26
N LEU A 355 17.07 -13.36 -16.50
CA LEU A 355 17.34 -14.73 -16.91
C LEU A 355 18.67 -14.78 -17.66
N VAL A 356 19.58 -15.67 -17.26
CA VAL A 356 20.80 -16.01 -18.01
C VAL A 356 20.68 -17.46 -18.45
N ALA A 357 20.77 -17.70 -19.76
CA ALA A 357 20.53 -18.99 -20.39
C ALA A 357 21.42 -19.11 -21.65
N ASN A 358 22.30 -20.12 -21.73
CA ASN A 358 23.28 -20.29 -22.83
C ASN A 358 24.11 -19.01 -23.15
N ASP A 359 24.66 -18.33 -22.14
CA ASP A 359 25.30 -17.01 -22.25
C ASP A 359 24.39 -15.86 -22.75
N THR A 360 23.15 -16.13 -23.19
CA THR A 360 22.16 -15.12 -23.58
C THR A 360 21.49 -14.53 -22.32
N LEU A 361 21.56 -13.20 -22.22
CA LEU A 361 21.02 -12.41 -21.12
C LEU A 361 19.66 -11.80 -21.51
N SER A 362 18.61 -12.19 -20.79
CA SER A 362 17.28 -11.57 -20.85
C SER A 362 16.97 -10.84 -19.54
N SER A 363 16.27 -9.71 -19.60
CA SER A 363 15.83 -9.00 -18.38
C SER A 363 14.54 -8.22 -18.63
N MET A 364 13.61 -8.30 -17.68
CA MET A 364 12.29 -7.69 -17.73
C MET A 364 11.92 -7.11 -16.35
N ALA A 365 11.23 -5.99 -16.34
CA ALA A 365 10.80 -5.33 -15.10
C ALA A 365 9.33 -5.59 -14.80
N GLY A 366 9.01 -5.79 -13.52
CA GLY A 366 7.65 -5.87 -12.99
C GLY A 366 7.35 -4.73 -12.03
N ARG A 367 6.26 -4.90 -11.28
CA ARG A 367 5.98 -4.16 -10.05
C ARG A 367 5.44 -5.12 -8.98
N VAL A 368 5.73 -4.80 -7.73
CA VAL A 368 5.13 -5.43 -6.55
C VAL A 368 3.67 -5.00 -6.43
N GLY A 369 2.78 -5.92 -6.05
CA GLY A 369 1.39 -5.67 -5.70
C GLY A 369 1.22 -5.05 -4.31
N PRO A 370 -0.04 -4.88 -3.85
CA PRO A 370 -0.35 -4.45 -2.48
C PRO A 370 -0.17 -5.58 -1.44
N ASP A 371 0.20 -6.77 -1.90
CA ASP A 371 0.26 -8.05 -1.19
C ASP A 371 1.67 -8.67 -1.24
N GLY A 372 2.71 -7.89 -1.60
CA GLY A 372 4.09 -8.38 -1.81
C GLY A 372 4.26 -9.20 -3.10
N GLY A 373 3.18 -9.66 -3.74
CA GLY A 373 3.24 -10.47 -4.95
C GLY A 373 3.68 -9.68 -6.18
N PHE A 374 4.64 -10.19 -6.95
CA PHE A 374 5.06 -9.63 -8.23
C PHE A 374 4.93 -10.62 -9.39
N ASN A 375 4.74 -10.08 -10.59
CA ASN A 375 4.63 -10.85 -11.83
C ASN A 375 5.48 -10.20 -12.94
N VAL A 376 6.28 -11.00 -13.65
CA VAL A 376 7.12 -10.56 -14.76
C VAL A 376 6.96 -11.51 -15.95
N THR A 377 6.41 -11.02 -17.06
CA THR A 377 6.28 -11.82 -18.28
C THR A 377 7.52 -11.69 -19.17
N LEU A 378 8.28 -12.77 -19.33
CA LEU A 378 9.35 -12.89 -20.32
C LEU A 378 8.77 -13.06 -21.73
N PRO A 379 9.33 -12.38 -22.74
CA PRO A 379 8.83 -12.45 -24.11
C PRO A 379 9.17 -13.80 -24.76
N ALA A 380 8.38 -14.19 -25.76
CA ALA A 380 8.41 -15.51 -26.39
C ALA A 380 9.70 -15.83 -27.18
N ASP A 381 10.49 -14.81 -27.50
CA ASP A 381 11.72 -14.87 -28.29
C ASP A 381 13.01 -14.89 -27.43
N ALA A 382 12.90 -14.88 -26.09
CA ALA A 382 14.04 -15.15 -25.21
C ALA A 382 14.54 -16.59 -25.42
N GLU A 383 15.83 -16.79 -25.66
CA GLU A 383 16.44 -18.11 -25.87
C GLU A 383 16.42 -18.94 -24.58
N ARG A 384 15.40 -19.79 -24.40
CA ARG A 384 15.23 -20.63 -23.19
C ARG A 384 15.64 -22.09 -23.35
N ARG A 385 16.13 -22.50 -24.54
CA ARG A 385 16.63 -23.87 -24.77
C ARG A 385 18.04 -24.05 -24.18
N ALA A 386 18.19 -23.76 -22.90
CA ALA A 386 19.47 -23.87 -22.20
C ALA A 386 19.56 -25.14 -21.36
N ASP A 387 20.80 -25.58 -21.15
CA ASP A 387 21.11 -26.74 -20.31
C ASP A 387 21.34 -26.35 -18.84
N SER A 388 21.53 -25.04 -18.58
CA SER A 388 21.45 -24.37 -17.28
C SER A 388 20.75 -23.01 -17.42
N ALA A 389 20.06 -22.54 -16.37
CA ALA A 389 19.26 -21.31 -16.39
C ALA A 389 19.22 -20.60 -15.03
N THR A 390 20.02 -19.54 -14.87
CA THR A 390 19.98 -18.69 -13.67
C THR A 390 18.90 -17.63 -13.78
N LEU A 391 17.97 -17.62 -12.82
CA LEU A 391 17.08 -16.49 -12.52
C LEU A 391 17.68 -15.65 -11.39
N THR A 392 17.68 -14.33 -11.56
CA THR A 392 18.04 -13.35 -10.53
C THR A 392 16.90 -12.35 -10.39
N VAL A 393 16.46 -12.06 -9.17
CA VAL A 393 15.60 -10.91 -8.87
C VAL A 393 16.48 -9.74 -8.42
N LEU A 394 16.26 -8.56 -9.00
CA LEU A 394 17.06 -7.36 -8.77
C LEU A 394 16.20 -6.20 -8.26
N TYR A 395 16.68 -5.51 -7.22
CA TYR A 395 16.13 -4.24 -6.70
C TYR A 395 17.25 -3.20 -6.63
N ASP A 396 16.96 -1.97 -7.10
CA ASP A 396 17.93 -0.90 -7.45
C ASP A 396 19.25 -1.35 -8.12
N GLY A 397 19.23 -2.47 -8.84
CA GLY A 397 20.43 -3.07 -9.45
C GLY A 397 21.27 -3.94 -8.52
N GLY A 398 21.00 -3.94 -7.22
CA GLY A 398 21.40 -5.00 -6.29
C GLY A 398 20.65 -6.31 -6.57
N VAL A 399 21.19 -7.41 -6.07
CA VAL A 399 20.58 -8.76 -6.13
C VAL A 399 19.83 -9.01 -4.83
N ILE A 400 18.57 -9.42 -4.91
CA ILE A 400 17.73 -9.78 -3.75
C ILE A 400 17.30 -11.26 -3.74
N GLU A 401 17.46 -11.96 -4.87
CA GLU A 401 17.31 -13.42 -4.96
C GLU A 401 18.11 -13.94 -6.18
N THR A 402 18.64 -15.15 -6.11
CA THR A 402 19.24 -15.88 -7.24
C THR A 402 18.97 -17.38 -7.16
N ILE A 403 17.99 -17.84 -7.94
CA ILE A 403 17.82 -19.26 -8.25
C ILE A 403 18.67 -19.60 -9.47
N SER A 404 19.80 -20.25 -9.24
CA SER A 404 20.43 -21.09 -10.28
C SER A 404 19.96 -22.53 -10.07
N ASP A 405 19.61 -23.22 -11.16
CA ASP A 405 19.40 -24.66 -11.29
C ASP A 405 19.11 -25.41 -9.96
N ARG A 406 17.86 -25.35 -9.48
CA ARG A 406 17.38 -26.35 -8.51
C ARG A 406 17.03 -27.65 -9.26
N THR A 407 17.34 -28.79 -8.66
CA THR A 407 17.04 -30.16 -9.15
C THR A 407 15.54 -30.32 -9.46
N ALA A 408 15.15 -30.09 -10.71
CA ALA A 408 13.74 -30.05 -11.11
C ALA A 408 13.21 -31.48 -11.40
N LEU A 409 12.48 -32.02 -10.42
CA LEU A 409 11.72 -33.26 -10.56
C LEU A 409 10.32 -32.96 -11.14
N SER A 410 10.10 -33.24 -12.43
CA SER A 410 8.78 -33.12 -13.06
C SER A 410 8.17 -34.51 -13.26
N VAL A 411 7.27 -34.90 -12.36
CA VAL A 411 6.47 -36.13 -12.50
C VAL A 411 4.99 -35.75 -12.67
N PRO A 412 4.33 -36.22 -13.74
CA PRO A 412 2.88 -36.14 -13.86
C PRO A 412 2.20 -36.78 -12.64
N SER A 413 1.26 -36.08 -12.02
CA SER A 413 0.56 -36.52 -10.80
C SER A 413 -0.30 -37.78 -10.98
N ASN A 414 -0.58 -38.16 -12.23
CA ASN A 414 -1.26 -39.40 -12.61
C ASN A 414 -0.30 -40.23 -13.48
N GLN A 415 0.14 -41.39 -12.98
CA GLN A 415 1.03 -42.31 -13.69
C GLN A 415 0.51 -43.75 -13.58
N SER A 416 0.40 -44.42 -14.73
CA SER A 416 0.08 -45.85 -14.80
C SER A 416 1.35 -46.68 -14.72
N ILE A 417 1.47 -47.56 -13.72
CA ILE A 417 2.55 -48.54 -13.67
C ILE A 417 2.23 -49.68 -14.65
N ALA A 418 3.14 -49.89 -15.61
CA ALA A 418 3.22 -51.12 -16.38
C ALA A 418 4.39 -51.97 -15.88
N ASP A 419 4.15 -53.28 -15.73
CA ASP A 419 5.15 -54.31 -15.39
C ASP A 419 6.06 -53.99 -14.17
N GLY A 420 5.54 -53.22 -13.20
CA GLY A 420 6.30 -52.81 -12.01
C GLY A 420 7.29 -51.66 -12.22
N THR A 421 7.17 -50.91 -13.31
CA THR A 421 8.01 -49.75 -13.60
C THR A 421 7.23 -48.44 -13.54
N LEU A 422 7.81 -47.43 -12.89
CA LEU A 422 7.40 -46.03 -12.99
C LEU A 422 8.29 -45.33 -14.04
N GLN A 423 7.68 -44.57 -14.93
CA GLN A 423 8.39 -43.77 -15.94
C GLN A 423 8.37 -42.30 -15.56
N VAL A 424 9.47 -41.78 -15.00
CA VAL A 424 9.64 -40.34 -14.80
C VAL A 424 10.07 -39.73 -16.14
N PRO A 425 9.22 -38.93 -16.82
CA PRO A 425 9.45 -38.55 -18.20
C PRO A 425 10.65 -37.60 -18.36
N LEU A 426 10.87 -36.74 -17.37
CA LEU A 426 12.02 -35.85 -17.27
C LEU A 426 12.48 -35.76 -15.81
N PHE A 427 13.77 -35.96 -15.59
CA PHE A 427 14.46 -35.61 -14.36
C PHE A 427 15.69 -34.79 -14.69
N TRP A 428 15.94 -33.73 -13.92
CA TRP A 428 17.11 -32.87 -14.10
C TRP A 428 17.93 -32.83 -12.81
N VAL A 429 19.15 -33.36 -12.90
CA VAL A 429 20.19 -33.20 -11.88
C VAL A 429 20.89 -31.87 -12.19
N ALA A 430 20.73 -30.89 -11.31
CA ALA A 430 21.54 -29.67 -11.34
C ALA A 430 23.02 -29.98 -10.97
N GLU A 431 23.92 -29.02 -11.13
CA GLU A 431 25.36 -29.15 -10.81
C GLU A 431 25.53 -29.57 -9.32
N ALA A 432 25.70 -30.88 -9.10
CA ALA A 432 25.78 -31.47 -7.76
C ALA A 432 27.13 -31.11 -7.15
N GLY A 433 27.13 -30.10 -6.28
CA GLY A 433 28.36 -29.50 -5.73
C GLY A 433 29.27 -30.48 -4.97
N TYR A 434 28.74 -31.63 -4.57
CA TYR A 434 29.45 -32.79 -4.06
C TYR A 434 28.82 -34.07 -4.66
N SER A 435 29.62 -35.14 -4.75
CA SER A 435 29.21 -36.50 -5.17
C SER A 435 28.73 -36.62 -6.64
N ASP A 436 29.51 -37.31 -7.50
CA ASP A 436 29.25 -37.46 -8.96
C ASP A 436 27.94 -38.23 -9.34
N THR A 437 27.08 -38.59 -8.37
CA THR A 437 25.98 -39.56 -8.54
C THR A 437 24.70 -39.16 -7.79
N ALA A 438 23.64 -38.84 -8.52
CA ALA A 438 22.30 -38.60 -8.00
C ALA A 438 21.32 -39.73 -8.36
N TYR A 439 20.25 -39.85 -7.60
CA TYR A 439 19.21 -40.87 -7.80
C TYR A 439 17.81 -40.28 -7.65
N VAL A 440 16.81 -40.94 -8.23
CA VAL A 440 15.40 -40.76 -7.87
C VAL A 440 14.96 -41.95 -7.05
N HIS A 441 14.53 -41.68 -5.82
CA HIS A 441 13.87 -42.64 -4.95
C HIS A 441 12.35 -42.52 -5.12
N VAL A 442 11.65 -43.63 -4.90
CA VAL A 442 10.20 -43.67 -4.78
C VAL A 442 9.89 -44.23 -3.39
N VAL A 443 9.15 -43.46 -2.60
CA VAL A 443 8.94 -43.69 -1.17
C VAL A 443 7.49 -44.10 -0.90
N GLY A 444 7.32 -45.20 -0.17
CA GLY A 444 6.06 -45.76 0.28
C GLY A 444 5.37 -44.92 1.36
N PRO A 445 4.07 -45.13 1.61
CA PRO A 445 3.31 -44.41 2.62
C PRO A 445 3.77 -44.69 4.07
N ASP A 446 4.65 -45.68 4.28
CA ASP A 446 5.31 -45.98 5.56
C ASP A 446 6.72 -45.36 5.69
N GLY A 447 7.21 -44.68 4.64
CA GLY A 447 8.56 -44.11 4.56
C GLY A 447 9.64 -45.06 4.03
N SER A 448 9.29 -46.27 3.59
CA SER A 448 10.24 -47.20 2.94
C SER A 448 10.56 -46.79 1.50
N VAL A 449 11.78 -47.05 1.02
CA VAL A 449 12.14 -46.82 -0.39
C VAL A 449 11.70 -48.04 -1.21
N VAL A 450 10.55 -47.90 -1.89
CA VAL A 450 9.92 -48.95 -2.71
C VAL A 450 10.44 -48.99 -4.14
N GLY A 451 11.32 -48.06 -4.55
CA GLY A 451 12.04 -48.10 -5.82
C GLY A 451 13.15 -47.07 -5.94
N ARG A 452 14.15 -47.33 -6.79
CA ARG A 452 15.30 -46.44 -7.05
C ARG A 452 15.64 -46.45 -8.54
N SER A 453 15.99 -45.29 -9.09
CA SER A 453 16.50 -45.16 -10.46
C SER A 453 17.87 -45.83 -10.63
N PRO A 454 18.35 -46.03 -11.86
CA PRO A 454 19.79 -46.09 -12.13
C PRO A 454 20.53 -44.85 -11.61
N GLU A 455 21.87 -44.92 -11.54
CA GLU A 455 22.77 -43.75 -11.38
C GLU A 455 22.40 -42.68 -12.42
N LEU A 456 22.03 -41.49 -11.94
CA LEU A 456 21.76 -40.33 -12.78
C LEU A 456 22.90 -39.33 -12.60
N ARG A 457 23.45 -38.89 -13.73
CA ARG A 457 24.52 -37.90 -13.77
C ARG A 457 23.93 -36.51 -13.89
N GLU A 458 24.76 -35.54 -13.54
CA GLU A 458 24.57 -34.12 -13.84
C GLU A 458 23.96 -33.89 -15.24
N GLY A 459 22.96 -33.01 -15.31
CA GLY A 459 22.20 -32.72 -16.51
C GLY A 459 20.88 -33.50 -16.61
N LYS A 460 20.36 -33.58 -17.85
CA LYS A 460 18.98 -33.98 -18.13
C LYS A 460 18.87 -35.47 -18.45
N SER A 461 18.12 -36.18 -17.61
CA SER A 461 17.78 -37.60 -17.78
C SER A 461 16.33 -37.75 -18.23
N TYR A 462 16.10 -38.40 -19.37
CA TYR A 462 14.77 -38.54 -19.99
C TYR A 462 14.26 -39.98 -19.88
N ASN A 463 12.97 -40.15 -19.58
CA ASN A 463 12.32 -41.45 -19.40
C ASN A 463 13.07 -42.34 -18.38
N VAL A 464 13.33 -41.77 -17.19
CA VAL A 464 13.97 -42.49 -16.10
C VAL A 464 13.02 -43.60 -15.63
N THR A 465 13.38 -44.82 -15.99
CA THR A 465 12.65 -46.04 -15.61
C THR A 465 13.07 -46.44 -14.20
N ILE A 466 12.12 -46.40 -13.26
CA ILE A 466 12.32 -46.81 -11.87
C ILE A 466 11.61 -48.14 -11.66
N SER A 467 12.37 -49.18 -11.28
CA SER A 467 11.80 -50.47 -10.88
C SER A 467 11.22 -50.36 -9.47
N LEU A 468 10.00 -50.83 -9.28
CA LEU A 468 9.30 -50.82 -7.99
C LEU A 468 9.19 -52.23 -7.39
N SER A 469 9.30 -52.31 -6.06
CA SER A 469 9.04 -53.51 -5.25
C SER A 469 7.54 -53.79 -5.13
N ILE A 470 6.87 -54.09 -6.25
CA ILE A 470 5.39 -54.24 -6.33
C ILE A 470 4.79 -55.21 -5.30
N SER A 471 5.58 -56.17 -4.79
CA SER A 471 5.16 -57.10 -3.73
C SER A 471 4.80 -56.43 -2.40
N GLU A 472 5.16 -55.16 -2.22
CA GLU A 472 4.96 -54.38 -0.99
C GLU A 472 3.90 -53.28 -1.16
N LEU A 473 3.37 -53.08 -2.37
CA LEU A 473 2.39 -52.04 -2.72
C LEU A 473 0.96 -52.57 -2.80
N GLY A 474 0.01 -51.85 -2.20
CA GLY A 474 -1.42 -52.04 -2.40
C GLY A 474 -1.92 -51.59 -3.79
N PRO A 475 -3.18 -51.91 -4.16
CA PRO A 475 -3.74 -51.65 -5.50
C PRO A 475 -4.04 -50.16 -5.78
N SER A 476 -3.88 -49.29 -4.78
CA SER A 476 -3.99 -47.84 -4.89
C SER A 476 -3.26 -47.19 -3.71
N GLU A 477 -2.05 -46.70 -3.94
CA GLU A 477 -1.24 -46.02 -2.93
C GLU A 477 -0.63 -44.75 -3.53
N SER A 478 -0.61 -43.68 -2.75
CA SER A 478 0.10 -42.44 -3.08
C SER A 478 1.57 -42.64 -2.71
N LEU A 479 2.46 -42.61 -3.70
CA LEU A 479 3.91 -42.65 -3.47
C LEU A 479 4.49 -41.25 -3.58
N VAL A 480 5.60 -41.01 -2.89
CA VAL A 480 6.36 -39.77 -3.02
C VAL A 480 7.62 -40.06 -3.83
N VAL A 481 7.76 -39.41 -4.98
CA VAL A 481 8.99 -39.46 -5.79
C VAL A 481 9.91 -38.36 -5.28
N VAL A 482 11.14 -38.70 -4.90
CA VAL A 482 12.07 -37.81 -4.19
C VAL A 482 13.47 -37.87 -4.82
N PRO A 483 14.13 -36.75 -5.12
CA PRO A 483 15.54 -36.74 -5.50
C PRO A 483 16.43 -37.08 -4.28
N ALA A 484 17.46 -37.90 -4.47
CA ALA A 484 18.39 -38.30 -3.42
C ALA A 484 19.86 -38.22 -3.88
N GLU A 485 20.76 -37.90 -2.96
CA GLU A 485 22.21 -37.96 -3.13
C GLU A 485 22.76 -39.21 -2.43
N ASP A 486 23.69 -39.92 -3.07
CA ASP A 486 24.46 -40.98 -2.41
C ASP A 486 25.66 -40.35 -1.70
N ASP A 487 25.53 -40.12 -0.39
CA ASP A 487 26.59 -39.55 0.46
C ASP A 487 27.68 -40.57 0.83
N THR A 488 27.62 -41.78 0.24
CA THR A 488 28.46 -42.92 0.61
C THR A 488 29.44 -43.35 -0.49
N ILE A 489 30.24 -44.38 -0.15
CA ILE A 489 31.13 -45.08 -1.09
C ILE A 489 30.57 -46.49 -1.41
N ASP A 490 29.35 -46.81 -0.93
CA ASP A 490 28.75 -48.15 -0.93
C ASP A 490 27.32 -48.07 -1.52
N PRO A 491 27.17 -48.02 -2.87
CA PRO A 491 25.93 -47.62 -3.55
C PRO A 491 24.76 -48.59 -3.38
N ASP A 492 24.93 -49.70 -2.66
CA ASP A 492 23.85 -50.59 -2.23
C ASP A 492 23.19 -50.13 -0.89
N ARG A 493 23.62 -49.02 -0.27
CA ARG A 493 23.22 -48.56 1.07
C ARG A 493 22.17 -47.44 1.12
N VAL A 494 21.03 -47.69 0.50
CA VAL A 494 19.83 -46.83 0.45
C VAL A 494 19.35 -46.26 1.81
N SER A 495 19.80 -46.80 2.95
CA SER A 495 19.52 -46.27 4.30
C SER A 495 20.45 -45.13 4.76
N TYR A 496 21.32 -44.62 3.89
CA TYR A 496 22.24 -43.50 4.14
C TYR A 496 22.08 -42.40 3.08
N ASP A 497 21.75 -42.75 1.84
CA ASP A 497 21.22 -41.84 0.81
C ASP A 497 20.32 -40.76 1.44
N ASN A 498 20.78 -39.51 1.45
CA ASN A 498 19.95 -38.42 1.94
C ASN A 498 19.01 -37.99 0.81
N ALA A 499 17.72 -37.88 1.11
CA ALA A 499 16.83 -37.09 0.27
C ALA A 499 17.39 -35.66 0.14
N PHE A 500 17.26 -35.03 -1.03
CA PHE A 500 17.61 -33.62 -1.21
C PHE A 500 16.69 -32.75 -0.32
N LEU A 501 17.21 -32.40 0.86
CA LEU A 501 16.58 -31.50 1.80
C LEU A 501 16.93 -30.06 1.41
N VAL A 502 15.96 -29.37 0.83
CA VAL A 502 16.02 -27.92 0.61
C VAL A 502 15.47 -27.24 1.87
N ASP A 503 16.35 -27.03 2.86
CA ASP A 503 16.13 -26.35 4.15
C ASP A 503 14.70 -26.43 4.71
N GLY A 504 14.17 -27.65 4.79
CA GLY A 504 12.75 -27.89 4.98
C GLY A 504 12.37 -29.36 4.72
N PRO A 505 11.09 -29.68 4.51
CA PRO A 505 10.66 -31.02 4.10
C PRO A 505 11.25 -31.38 2.72
N PRO A 506 11.49 -32.68 2.44
CA PRO A 506 12.09 -33.10 1.17
C PRO A 506 11.23 -32.71 -0.03
N ALA A 507 11.88 -32.26 -1.11
CA ALA A 507 11.24 -31.83 -2.35
C ALA A 507 10.66 -33.03 -3.14
N GLY A 508 9.54 -33.57 -2.64
CA GLY A 508 8.90 -34.77 -3.16
C GLY A 508 7.63 -34.48 -3.97
N VAL A 509 7.48 -35.12 -5.12
CA VAL A 509 6.23 -35.10 -5.91
C VAL A 509 5.37 -36.30 -5.50
N ALA A 510 4.16 -36.03 -4.99
CA ALA A 510 3.16 -37.06 -4.75
C ALA A 510 2.58 -37.56 -6.08
N VAL A 511 2.58 -38.88 -6.26
CA VAL A 511 2.07 -39.57 -7.44
C VAL A 511 1.01 -40.58 -6.97
N ASP A 512 -0.23 -40.37 -7.37
CA ASP A 512 -1.30 -41.32 -7.14
C ASP A 512 -1.23 -42.44 -8.18
N LEU A 513 -1.12 -43.68 -7.70
CA LEU A 513 -0.98 -44.85 -8.56
C LEU A 513 -2.27 -45.63 -8.67
N THR A 514 -2.55 -46.04 -9.91
CA THR A 514 -3.47 -47.14 -10.21
C THR A 514 -2.69 -48.27 -10.89
N THR A 515 -2.53 -49.41 -10.22
CA THR A 515 -2.09 -50.63 -10.88
C THR A 515 -3.24 -51.16 -11.75
N GLU A 516 -3.04 -51.24 -13.07
CA GLU A 516 -3.96 -51.98 -13.93
C GLU A 516 -3.89 -53.48 -13.58
N ASP A 517 -5.05 -54.15 -13.50
CA ASP A 517 -5.13 -55.58 -13.19
C ASP A 517 -4.40 -56.41 -14.27
N VAL A 518 -3.19 -56.89 -13.93
CA VAL A 518 -2.39 -57.79 -14.78
C VAL A 518 -3.13 -59.11 -14.97
N THR A 519 -3.99 -59.14 -15.99
CA THR A 519 -4.89 -60.24 -16.28
C THR A 519 -4.08 -61.42 -16.81
N GLU A 520 -3.90 -62.47 -15.98
CA GLU A 520 -3.07 -63.64 -16.32
C GLU A 520 -3.46 -64.24 -17.69
N ALA A 521 -2.55 -64.12 -18.65
CA ALA A 521 -2.74 -64.56 -20.03
C ALA A 521 -2.80 -66.10 -20.12
N SER A 522 -4.01 -66.65 -19.99
CA SER A 522 -4.26 -68.09 -20.02
C SER A 522 -3.83 -68.75 -21.34
N THR A 523 -3.05 -69.83 -21.24
CA THR A 523 -2.39 -70.51 -22.36
C THR A 523 -3.38 -71.00 -23.44
N PRO A 524 -3.12 -70.78 -24.74
CA PRO A 524 -4.02 -71.24 -25.81
C PRO A 524 -4.02 -72.76 -25.98
N ASN A 525 -5.19 -73.31 -26.32
CA ASN A 525 -5.36 -74.73 -26.62
C ASN A 525 -5.98 -74.90 -28.03
N GLU A 526 -5.40 -75.76 -28.86
CA GLU A 526 -5.85 -75.98 -30.25
C GLU A 526 -7.07 -76.91 -30.33
N THR A 527 -8.03 -76.59 -31.20
CA THR A 527 -8.92 -77.56 -31.90
C THR A 527 -9.50 -76.89 -33.14
N ALA A 528 -9.58 -77.59 -34.28
CA ALA A 528 -9.80 -76.95 -35.58
C ALA A 528 -10.93 -77.55 -36.45
N THR A 529 -11.80 -76.68 -36.98
CA THR A 529 -12.63 -76.85 -38.22
C THR A 529 -13.73 -77.96 -38.22
N LYS A 530 -14.80 -77.96 -39.07
CA LYS A 530 -15.23 -77.15 -40.25
C LYS A 530 -16.81 -77.05 -40.35
N PRO A 531 -17.49 -76.72 -41.50
CA PRO A 531 -18.42 -75.57 -41.62
C PRO A 531 -19.92 -75.92 -41.83
N SER A 532 -20.79 -74.90 -42.00
CA SER A 532 -21.56 -74.71 -43.26
C SER A 532 -22.45 -73.43 -43.30
N ASP A 533 -22.31 -72.68 -44.41
CA ASP A 533 -23.33 -72.01 -45.25
C ASP A 533 -24.26 -70.83 -44.77
N THR A 534 -24.49 -69.94 -45.74
CA THR A 534 -25.31 -68.69 -45.80
C THR A 534 -26.68 -68.97 -46.49
N PRO A 535 -27.62 -68.03 -46.87
CA PRO A 535 -27.58 -66.55 -46.97
C PRO A 535 -28.87 -65.75 -46.55
N SER A 536 -28.83 -64.41 -46.72
CA SER A 536 -29.93 -63.45 -47.08
C SER A 536 -31.21 -63.33 -46.21
N ASP A 537 -31.98 -62.23 -46.10
CA ASP A 537 -31.96 -60.78 -46.48
C ASP A 537 -33.00 -60.08 -45.51
N GLY A 538 -33.34 -58.77 -45.46
CA GLY A 538 -33.03 -57.53 -46.19
C GLY A 538 -33.98 -56.37 -45.76
N GLU A 539 -33.88 -55.18 -46.40
CA GLU A 539 -34.75 -53.97 -46.23
C GLU A 539 -34.75 -53.27 -44.84
N THR A 540 -34.78 -51.93 -44.62
CA THR A 540 -35.02 -50.66 -45.38
C THR A 540 -36.45 -50.07 -45.42
N ALA A 541 -36.79 -49.24 -44.41
CA ALA A 541 -37.69 -48.04 -44.43
C ALA A 541 -37.75 -47.45 -42.99
N ALA A 542 -37.53 -46.16 -42.67
CA ALA A 542 -38.07 -44.87 -43.17
C ALA A 542 -39.48 -44.53 -42.62
N GLY A 543 -39.58 -43.56 -41.69
CA GLY A 543 -40.86 -43.12 -41.09
C GLY A 543 -40.80 -41.95 -40.09
N LEU A 544 -40.97 -40.72 -40.57
CA LEU A 544 -41.45 -39.52 -39.86
C LEU A 544 -42.83 -39.14 -40.48
N PRO A 545 -43.66 -38.18 -39.99
CA PRO A 545 -43.43 -37.15 -38.95
C PRO A 545 -44.60 -36.90 -37.95
N GLY A 546 -44.42 -35.93 -37.02
CA GLY A 546 -45.51 -35.18 -36.34
C GLY A 546 -46.05 -35.77 -35.02
N THR A 547 -46.69 -35.01 -34.11
CA THR A 547 -46.91 -33.54 -34.04
C THR A 547 -47.20 -33.07 -32.59
N ASP A 548 -47.04 -31.76 -32.33
CA ASP A 548 -47.40 -30.93 -31.16
C ASP A 548 -48.16 -31.49 -29.93
N THR A 549 -47.74 -31.03 -28.74
CA THR A 549 -48.61 -30.38 -27.72
C THR A 549 -47.76 -29.49 -26.78
N ARG A 550 -48.34 -28.43 -26.20
CA ARG A 550 -47.59 -27.23 -25.73
C ARG A 550 -48.13 -26.62 -24.42
N THR A 551 -47.33 -26.65 -23.35
CA THR A 551 -47.42 -25.83 -22.10
C THR A 551 -46.14 -26.05 -21.26
N GLY A 552 -45.46 -25.06 -20.64
CA GLY A 552 -45.53 -23.60 -20.77
C GLY A 552 -45.23 -22.85 -19.45
N THR A 553 -44.27 -21.89 -19.46
CA THR A 553 -44.02 -20.86 -18.40
C THR A 553 -43.55 -21.39 -17.03
N ALA A 554 -42.55 -20.87 -16.30
CA ALA A 554 -41.34 -20.03 -16.48
C ALA A 554 -40.46 -20.30 -15.21
N ALA A 555 -39.28 -19.74 -14.91
CA ALA A 555 -38.45 -18.63 -15.40
C ALA A 555 -36.96 -18.98 -15.07
N GLY A 556 -35.89 -18.23 -15.39
CA GLY A 556 -35.78 -16.94 -16.08
C GLY A 556 -34.94 -15.89 -15.32
N THR A 557 -33.62 -16.09 -15.27
CA THR A 557 -32.61 -15.04 -15.01
C THR A 557 -31.44 -15.27 -15.97
N ALA A 558 -30.88 -14.22 -16.56
CA ALA A 558 -29.89 -14.33 -17.63
C ALA A 558 -28.61 -13.54 -17.33
N THR A 559 -27.50 -14.04 -17.86
CA THR A 559 -26.24 -13.30 -18.02
C THR A 559 -26.41 -12.18 -19.05
N THR A 560 -25.58 -11.13 -18.93
CA THR A 560 -25.24 -10.22 -20.04
C THR A 560 -23.82 -9.71 -19.83
N ALA A 561 -23.13 -9.43 -20.94
CA ALA A 561 -21.76 -8.93 -20.96
C ALA A 561 -21.57 -7.99 -22.16
N ALA A 562 -20.52 -7.17 -22.07
CA ALA A 562 -19.88 -6.40 -23.14
C ALA A 562 -20.64 -5.20 -23.77
N ASP A 563 -19.80 -4.30 -24.31
CA ASP A 563 -20.01 -3.20 -25.26
C ASP A 563 -20.96 -2.04 -24.88
N GLY A 564 -20.62 -0.76 -25.14
CA GLY A 564 -19.36 -0.20 -25.67
C GLY A 564 -19.58 0.98 -26.64
N ALA A 565 -19.16 2.19 -26.27
CA ALA A 565 -19.12 3.36 -27.17
C ALA A 565 -18.13 4.43 -26.67
N GLY A 566 -17.47 5.15 -27.59
CA GLY A 566 -16.48 6.20 -27.29
C GLY A 566 -16.93 7.61 -27.70
N PHE A 567 -15.97 8.42 -28.16
CA PHE A 567 -16.03 9.89 -28.36
C PHE A 567 -16.11 10.69 -27.04
N GLY A 568 -15.49 11.88 -26.89
CA GLY A 568 -14.61 12.62 -27.79
C GLY A 568 -14.39 14.05 -27.26
N VAL A 569 -13.15 14.56 -27.26
CA VAL A 569 -12.79 15.89 -26.70
C VAL A 569 -13.37 17.04 -27.55
N PRO A 570 -13.57 18.25 -26.98
CA PRO A 570 -12.54 19.27 -27.23
C PRO A 570 -12.23 20.19 -26.03
N ALA A 571 -10.97 20.60 -25.89
CA ALA A 571 -10.54 21.65 -24.97
C ALA A 571 -10.39 22.99 -25.72
N ALA A 572 -11.09 24.04 -25.26
CA ALA A 572 -10.77 25.45 -25.56
C ALA A 572 -11.72 26.42 -24.82
N LEU A 573 -11.24 27.16 -23.78
CA LEU A 573 -11.72 28.53 -23.45
C LEU A 573 -11.01 29.25 -22.28
N VAL A 574 -9.67 29.26 -22.19
CA VAL A 574 -8.93 30.22 -21.33
C VAL A 574 -7.77 30.86 -22.10
N ALA A 575 -8.07 31.87 -22.92
CA ALA A 575 -7.06 32.64 -23.67
C ALA A 575 -7.58 34.03 -24.04
N GLY A 576 -7.63 34.97 -23.08
CA GLY A 576 -8.22 36.29 -23.38
C GLY A 576 -8.34 37.35 -22.29
N LEU A 577 -7.45 37.42 -21.27
CA LEU A 577 -7.52 38.52 -20.29
C LEU A 577 -6.18 38.91 -19.62
N LEU A 578 -5.06 38.91 -20.37
CA LEU A 578 -3.75 39.35 -19.85
C LEU A 578 -2.96 40.20 -20.87
N ALA A 579 -3.55 41.32 -21.32
CA ALA A 579 -2.96 42.19 -22.34
C ALA A 579 -3.23 43.70 -22.15
N LEU A 580 -3.51 44.16 -20.92
CA LEU A 580 -3.75 45.58 -20.63
C LEU A 580 -3.50 45.92 -19.15
N VAL A 581 -2.34 46.51 -18.82
CA VAL A 581 -2.08 47.37 -17.64
C VAL A 581 -0.62 47.87 -17.61
N VAL A 582 0.35 47.10 -18.11
CA VAL A 582 1.78 47.50 -18.19
C VAL A 582 1.99 48.52 -19.33
N GLY A 583 1.55 49.77 -19.12
CA GLY A 583 1.51 50.79 -20.18
C GLY A 583 1.77 52.25 -19.79
N THR A 584 1.76 52.63 -18.51
CA THR A 584 1.72 54.06 -18.10
C THR A 584 2.64 54.44 -16.93
N ARG A 585 3.98 54.35 -17.12
CA ARG A 585 4.92 55.00 -16.18
C ARG A 585 6.15 55.65 -16.82
N ARG A 586 5.94 56.67 -17.67
CA ARG A 586 7.00 57.63 -18.07
C ARG A 586 6.48 58.95 -18.67
N ARG A 587 6.35 60.01 -17.88
CA ARG A 587 7.07 61.31 -18.04
C ARG A 587 6.47 62.45 -17.20
N ARG A 588 7.40 63.18 -16.55
CA ARG A 588 7.21 64.35 -15.68
C ARG A 588 6.60 64.03 -14.32
#